data_AF-A0A7W1HEK0-F1
#
_entry.id   AF-A0A7W1HEK0-F1
#
_cell.length_a   1.000
_cell.length_b   1.000
_cell.length_c   1.000
_cell.angle_alpha   90.00
_cell.angle_beta   90.00
_cell.angle_gamma   90.00
#
_symmetry.space_group_name_H-M   'P 1'
#
loop_
_entity.id
_entity.type
_entity.pdbx_description
1 polymer ?
#
loop_
_entity_poly.entity_id
_entity_poly.type
_entity_poly.pdbx_seq_one_letter_code
_entity_poly.pdbx_strand_id
1 'polypeptide(L)'
;MTKIYYITALIILLLSIAGVSVAQNTSFRVTPKTIKNVEGYLEKLEKVGYSGSALVALNGKPVISRGYGYSDIERRLKNSPQTIFDT
;
A
#
# COMPACT_ATOMS: atom_id res chain seq x y z
N MET A 1 3.56 -5.91 -57.09
CA MET A 1 4.24 -4.90 -56.24
C MET A 1 3.36 -4.43 -55.07
N THR A 2 2.08 -4.10 -55.29
CA THR A 2 1.10 -3.72 -54.24
C THR A 2 1.02 -4.69 -53.05
N LYS A 3 0.99 -6.01 -53.29
CA LYS A 3 0.98 -7.03 -52.22
C LYS A 3 2.15 -6.94 -51.24
N ILE A 4 3.33 -6.48 -51.66
CA ILE A 4 4.53 -6.40 -50.81
C ILE A 4 4.40 -5.27 -49.78
N TYR A 5 3.74 -4.17 -50.15
CA TYR A 5 3.53 -3.02 -49.27
C TYR A 5 2.53 -3.31 -48.14
N TYR A 6 1.52 -4.15 -48.41
CA TYR A 6 0.59 -4.58 -47.35
C TYR A 6 1.25 -5.50 -46.34
N ILE A 7 2.15 -6.38 -46.79
CA ILE A 7 2.91 -7.28 -45.91
C ILE A 7 3.86 -6.46 -45.02
N THR A 8 4.57 -5.48 -45.58
CA THR A 8 5.46 -4.62 -44.77
C THR A 8 4.68 -3.74 -43.81
N ALA A 9 3.53 -3.20 -44.21
CA ALA A 9 2.65 -2.42 -43.33
C ALA A 9 2.09 -3.26 -42.15
N LEU A 10 1.72 -4.52 -42.41
CA LEU A 10 1.22 -5.43 -41.37
C LEU A 10 2.31 -5.77 -40.34
N ILE A 11 3.55 -5.98 -40.78
CA ILE A 11 4.69 -6.26 -39.90
C ILE A 11 5.00 -5.07 -39.00
N ILE A 12 4.98 -3.84 -39.55
CA ILE A 12 5.20 -2.61 -38.78
C ILE A 12 4.08 -2.41 -37.75
N LEU A 13 2.83 -2.72 -38.11
CA LEU A 13 1.68 -2.64 -37.21
C LEU A 13 1.75 -3.68 -36.07
N LEU A 14 2.26 -4.89 -36.34
CA LEU A 14 2.45 -5.91 -35.31
C LEU A 14 3.59 -5.56 -34.35
N LEU A 15 4.67 -4.96 -34.85
CA LEU A 15 5.81 -4.52 -34.04
C LEU A 15 5.46 -3.37 -33.09
N SER A 16 4.50 -2.51 -33.44
CA SER A 16 4.10 -1.38 -32.58
C SER A 16 3.24 -1.80 -31.38
N ILE A 17 2.56 -2.95 -31.43
CA ILE A 17 1.70 -3.45 -30.35
C ILE A 17 2.52 -4.05 -29.19
N ALA A 18 3.73 -4.58 -29.47
CA ALA A 18 4.57 -5.24 -28.47
C ALA A 18 5.16 -4.29 -27.40
N GLY A 19 5.21 -2.98 -27.66
CA GLY A 19 5.82 -2.00 -26.76
C GLY A 19 4.93 -1.47 -25.63
N VAL A 20 3.62 -1.72 -25.67
CA VAL A 20 2.65 -1.00 -24.80
C VAL A 20 2.49 -1.66 -23.42
N SER A 21 2.91 -2.92 -23.25
CA SER A 21 2.51 -3.71 -22.07
C SER A 21 3.52 -3.80 -20.93
N VAL A 22 4.68 -3.13 -21.01
CA VAL A 22 5.78 -3.27 -20.01
C VAL A 22 5.84 -2.14 -18.97
N ALA A 23 5.05 -1.08 -19.11
CA ALA A 23 5.11 0.09 -18.21
C ALA A 23 4.24 -0.02 -16.94
N GLN A 24 3.31 -0.98 -16.87
CA GLN A 24 2.32 -1.05 -15.79
C GLN A 24 2.72 -1.95 -14.60
N ASN A 25 3.87 -2.63 -14.67
CA ASN A 25 4.33 -3.51 -13.59
C ASN A 25 5.23 -2.80 -12.58
N THR A 26 4.79 -1.64 -12.07
CA THR A 26 5.35 -1.13 -10.82
C THR A 26 4.68 -1.88 -9.69
N SER A 27 5.06 -3.14 -9.46
CA SER A 27 4.61 -3.86 -8.28
C SER A 27 5.00 -3.03 -7.07
N PHE A 28 4.03 -2.54 -6.30
CA PHE A 28 4.31 -1.85 -5.05
C PHE A 28 5.05 -2.83 -4.13
N ARG A 29 6.38 -2.69 -4.05
CA ARG A 29 7.21 -3.52 -3.19
C ARG A 29 7.07 -2.99 -1.78
N VAL A 30 6.36 -3.74 -0.94
CA VAL A 30 6.36 -3.53 0.50
C VAL A 30 7.77 -3.79 0.99
N THR A 31 8.49 -2.74 1.35
CA THR A 31 9.83 -2.84 1.94
C THR A 31 9.76 -2.64 3.45
N PRO A 32 10.74 -3.15 4.23
CA PRO A 32 10.85 -2.82 5.64
C PRO A 32 10.90 -1.31 5.91
N LYS A 33 11.46 -0.52 4.98
CA LYS A 33 11.47 0.95 5.07
C LYS A 33 10.07 1.54 4.96
N THR A 34 9.24 1.03 4.06
CA THR A 34 7.84 1.44 3.91
C THR A 34 7.06 1.22 5.21
N ILE A 35 7.20 0.04 5.82
CA ILE A 35 6.53 -0.31 7.08
C ILE A 35 7.00 0.63 8.20
N LYS A 36 8.31 0.84 8.34
CA LYS A 36 8.89 1.76 9.33
C LYS A 36 8.41 3.20 9.17
N ASN A 37 8.22 3.68 7.93
CA ASN A 37 7.72 5.02 7.69
C ASN A 37 6.27 5.18 8.18
N VAL A 38 5.41 4.19 7.93
CA VAL A 38 4.02 4.19 8.41
C VAL A 38 3.98 4.08 9.93
N GLU A 39 4.76 3.16 10.51
CA GLU A 39 4.88 3.02 11.97
C GLU A 39 5.33 4.33 12.62
N GLY A 40 6.39 4.96 12.10
CA GLY A 40 6.90 6.22 12.61
C GLY A 40 5.91 7.40 12.44
N TYR A 41 5.05 7.37 11.43
CA TYR A 41 3.96 8.35 11.31
C TYR A 41 2.91 8.16 12.41
N LEU A 42 2.47 6.93 12.65
CA LEU A 42 1.50 6.63 13.72
C LEU A 42 2.06 6.93 15.12
N GLU A 43 3.35 6.66 15.36
CA GLU A 43 4.03 7.05 16.60
C GLU A 43 4.11 8.56 16.80
N LYS A 44 4.31 9.33 15.72
CA LYS A 44 4.25 10.81 15.78
C LYS A 44 2.85 11.29 16.10
N LEU A 45 1.81 10.66 15.53
CA LEU A 45 0.43 10.99 15.84
C LEU A 45 0.11 10.72 17.32
N GLU A 46 0.56 9.60 17.88
CA GLU A 46 0.36 9.28 19.30
C GLU A 46 0.91 10.40 20.20
N LYS A 47 2.11 10.92 19.88
CA LYS A 47 2.75 12.01 20.62
C LYS A 47 1.97 13.32 20.59
N VAL A 48 1.11 13.54 19.60
CA VAL A 48 0.26 14.74 19.48
C VAL A 48 -1.19 14.50 19.88
N GLY A 49 -1.48 13.36 20.54
CA GLY A 49 -2.77 13.08 21.16
C GLY A 49 -3.65 12.06 20.44
N TYR A 50 -3.17 11.42 19.37
CA TYR A 50 -3.89 10.29 18.79
C TYR A 50 -3.97 9.14 19.80
N SER A 51 -5.19 8.64 20.01
CA SER A 51 -5.47 7.51 20.89
C SER A 51 -6.47 6.58 20.19
N GLY A 52 -6.05 5.35 19.91
CA GLY A 52 -6.86 4.35 19.23
C GLY A 52 -6.04 3.16 18.76
N SER A 53 -6.62 2.27 17.97
CA SER A 53 -5.91 1.11 17.41
C SER A 53 -5.92 1.15 15.89
N ALA A 54 -4.79 0.78 15.26
CA ALA A 54 -4.64 0.77 13.81
C ALA A 54 -4.16 -0.59 13.31
N LEU A 55 -4.86 -1.09 12.28
CA LEU A 55 -4.46 -2.23 11.46
C LEU A 55 -4.05 -1.71 10.08
N VAL A 56 -2.81 -1.98 9.67
CA VAL A 56 -2.33 -1.70 8.31
C VAL A 56 -2.05 -3.03 7.63
N ALA A 57 -2.73 -3.28 6.52
CA ALA A 57 -2.50 -4.43 5.67
C ALA A 57 -1.98 -3.97 4.31
N LEU A 58 -0.88 -4.57 3.86
CA LEU A 58 -0.31 -4.33 2.52
C LEU A 58 -0.39 -5.63 1.74
N ASN A 59 -1.01 -5.59 0.56
CA ASN A 59 -1.32 -6.78 -0.25
C ASN A 59 -2.09 -7.86 0.55
N GLY A 60 -3.08 -7.43 1.34
CA GLY A 60 -3.90 -8.32 2.18
C GLY A 60 -3.17 -8.94 3.38
N LYS A 61 -1.88 -8.64 3.59
CA LYS A 61 -1.11 -9.13 4.73
C LYS A 61 -1.00 -8.04 5.80
N PRO A 62 -1.41 -8.30 7.05
CA PRO A 62 -1.17 -7.39 8.17
C PRO A 62 0.33 -7.13 8.33
N VAL A 63 0.72 -5.86 8.34
CA VAL A 63 2.11 -5.42 8.59
C VAL A 63 2.24 -4.55 9.83
N ILE A 64 1.16 -3.92 10.28
CA ILE A 64 1.06 -3.21 11.57
C ILE A 64 -0.29 -3.60 12.19
N SER A 65 -0.28 -4.00 13.45
CA SER A 65 -1.47 -4.23 14.26
C SER A 65 -1.13 -3.81 15.69
N ARG A 66 -1.47 -2.56 16.05
CA ARG A 66 -1.03 -1.96 17.32
C ARG A 66 -2.08 -0.96 17.85
N GLY A 67 -2.15 -0.84 19.17
CA GLY A 67 -2.83 0.25 19.86
C GLY A 67 -1.88 1.38 20.24
N TYR A 68 -2.39 2.60 20.17
CA TYR A 68 -1.72 3.87 20.41
C TYR A 68 -2.49 4.65 21.48
N GLY A 69 -1.81 5.33 22.39
CA GLY A 69 -2.47 6.08 23.46
C GLY A 69 -3.19 5.16 24.47
N TYR A 70 -4.28 5.64 25.05
CA TYR A 70 -5.06 4.97 26.10
C TYR A 70 -6.49 4.69 25.65
N SER A 71 -6.96 3.47 25.91
CA SER A 71 -8.38 3.10 25.80
C SER A 71 -9.19 3.64 26.99
N ASP A 72 -8.54 3.80 28.14
CA ASP A 72 -9.07 4.44 29.34
C ASP A 72 -7.95 5.26 30.00
N ILE A 73 -8.09 6.59 29.97
CA ILE A 73 -7.08 7.52 30.49
C ILE A 73 -7.04 7.48 32.02
N GLU A 74 -8.21 7.41 32.67
CA GLU A 74 -8.32 7.43 34.14
C GLU A 74 -7.68 6.19 34.74
N ARG A 75 -7.95 5.03 34.14
CA ARG A 75 -7.39 3.74 34.55
C ARG A 75 -6.01 3.43 33.95
N ARG A 76 -5.48 4.33 33.11
CA ARG A 76 -4.21 4.18 32.37
C ARG A 76 -4.14 2.88 31.55
N LEU A 77 -5.27 2.44 31.00
CA LEU A 77 -5.31 1.26 30.14
C LEU A 77 -4.89 1.66 28.72
N LYS A 78 -3.88 0.99 28.19
CA LYS A 78 -3.39 1.22 26.83
C LYS A 78 -4.35 0.63 25.80
N ASN A 79 -4.47 1.31 24.67
CA ASN A 79 -5.09 0.69 23.51
C ASN A 79 -4.27 -0.54 23.08
N SER A 80 -4.97 -1.52 22.52
CA SER A 80 -4.41 -2.73 21.92
C SER A 80 -5.19 -3.10 20.67
N PRO A 81 -4.69 -4.00 19.81
CA PRO A 81 -5.48 -4.50 18.69
C PRO A 81 -6.82 -5.15 19.07
N GLN A 82 -7.00 -5.50 20.34
CA GLN A 82 -8.22 -6.10 20.89
C GLN A 82 -9.13 -5.08 21.59
N THR A 83 -8.75 -3.79 21.62
CA THR A 83 -9.64 -2.75 22.15
C THR A 83 -10.88 -2.66 21.25
N ILE A 84 -12.05 -2.82 21.87
CA ILE A 84 -13.34 -2.72 21.21
C ILE A 84 -13.77 -1.26 21.21
N PHE A 85 -14.13 -0.75 20.04
CA PHE A 85 -14.66 0.59 19.86
C PHE A 85 -16.13 0.47 19.47
N ASP A 86 -16.98 1.29 20.10
CA ASP A 86 -18.38 1.43 19.71
C ASP A 86 -18.52 2.50 18.61
N THR A 87 -19.58 2.44 17.81
CA THR A 87 -19.81 3.33 16.66
C THR A 87 -21.08 4.15 16.80
#